data_AF-A0A920QVN4-F1
#
_entry.id   AF-A0A920QVN4-F1
#
_cell.length_a   1.000
_cell.length_b   1.000
_cell.length_c   1.000
_cell.angle_alpha   90.00
_cell.angle_beta   90.00
_cell.angle_gamma   90.00
#
_symmetry.space_group_name_H-M   'P 1'
#
loop_
_entity.id
_entity.type
_entity.pdbx_description
1 polymer ?
#
loop_
_entity_poly.entity_id
_entity_poly.type
_entity_poly.pdbx_seq_one_letter_code
_entity_poly.pdbx_strand_id
1 'polypeptide(L)'
;MNNDSITIAHENLQARIRGVVMMTLSNYLGWLVLTTGNKSEFAVGYGTLYGDMAGGYSIIKDVYKSLVYRLAEFRNFKEEKIIIPVSI
;
A
#
# COMPACT_ATOMS: atom_id res chain seq x y z
N MET A 1 7.76 -15.14 31.39
CA MET A 1 8.01 -14.40 30.13
C MET A 1 6.94 -13.34 30.04
N ASN A 2 7.29 -12.05 30.06
CA ASN A 2 6.30 -10.98 29.90
C ASN A 2 5.66 -11.14 28.52
N ASN A 3 4.37 -11.46 28.50
CA ASN A 3 3.72 -12.09 27.35
C ASN A 3 2.90 -11.12 26.48
N ASP A 4 3.18 -9.81 26.53
CA ASP A 4 2.35 -8.78 25.88
C ASP A 4 3.13 -7.88 24.90
N SER A 5 4.31 -8.28 24.42
CA SER A 5 5.04 -7.48 23.43
C SER A 5 4.59 -7.82 22.01
N ILE A 6 3.84 -6.91 21.39
CA ILE A 6 3.66 -6.88 19.93
C ILE A 6 5.05 -6.84 19.28
N THR A 7 5.25 -7.65 18.25
CA THR A 7 6.51 -7.77 17.52
C THR A 7 6.31 -7.54 16.03
N ILE A 8 7.40 -7.35 15.29
CA ILE A 8 7.41 -7.27 13.81
C ILE A 8 6.68 -8.48 13.17
N ALA A 9 6.72 -9.66 13.80
CA ALA A 9 5.99 -10.81 13.31
C ALA A 9 4.46 -10.58 13.31
N HIS A 10 3.93 -9.89 14.31
CA HIS A 10 2.52 -9.55 14.41
C HIS A 10 2.13 -8.49 13.36
N GLU A 11 2.98 -7.49 13.14
CA GLU A 11 2.77 -6.46 12.10
C GLU A 11 2.77 -7.09 10.69
N ASN A 12 3.74 -7.97 10.41
CA ASN A 12 3.80 -8.74 9.17
C ASN A 12 2.57 -9.64 8.99
N LEU A 13 2.09 -10.27 10.07
CA LEU A 13 0.87 -11.07 10.04
C LEU A 13 -0.34 -10.21 9.64
N GLN A 14 -0.49 -9.01 10.22
CA GLN A 14 -1.56 -8.09 9.84
C GLN A 14 -1.49 -7.70 8.36
N ALA A 15 -0.31 -7.39 7.83
CA ALA A 15 -0.14 -7.08 6.41
C ALA A 15 -0.56 -8.26 5.50
N ARG A 16 -0.16 -9.49 5.86
CA ARG A 16 -0.55 -10.71 5.11
C ARG A 16 -2.03 -11.00 5.17
N ILE A 17 -2.67 -10.80 6.33
CA ILE A 17 -4.13 -10.96 6.45
C ILE A 17 -4.85 -10.00 5.49
N ARG A 18 -4.43 -8.73 5.41
CA ARG A 18 -5.01 -7.77 4.44
C ARG A 18 -4.83 -8.24 3.00
N GLY A 19 -3.64 -8.75 2.64
CA GLY A 19 -3.37 -9.32 1.32
C GLY A 19 -4.31 -10.48 0.97
N VAL A 20 -4.49 -11.44 1.90
CA VAL A 20 -5.41 -12.57 1.72
C VAL A 20 -6.86 -12.12 1.55
N VAL A 21 -7.33 -11.15 2.33
CA VAL A 21 -8.69 -10.60 2.21
C VAL A 21 -8.89 -9.97 0.83
N MET A 22 -7.95 -9.13 0.38
CA MET A 22 -8.03 -8.50 -0.95
C MET A 22 -8.01 -9.51 -2.08
N MET A 23 -7.15 -10.53 -2.01
CA MET A 23 -7.11 -11.59 -3.02
C MET A 23 -8.38 -12.46 -3.01
N THR A 24 -9.01 -12.65 -1.84
CA THR A 24 -10.30 -13.34 -1.75
C THR A 24 -11.39 -12.56 -2.48
N LEU A 25 -11.46 -11.23 -2.27
CA LEU A 25 -12.40 -10.36 -2.98
C LEU A 25 -12.12 -10.35 -4.49
N SER A 26 -10.85 -10.29 -4.89
CA SER A 26 -10.42 -10.37 -6.28
C SER A 26 -10.90 -11.65 -6.96
N ASN A 27 -10.68 -12.79 -6.33
CA ASN A 27 -11.12 -14.09 -6.87
C ASN A 27 -12.65 -14.20 -6.93
N TYR A 28 -13.36 -13.64 -5.95
CA TYR A 28 -14.82 -13.70 -5.91
C TYR A 28 -15.50 -12.76 -6.91
N LEU A 29 -14.97 -11.54 -7.07
CA LEU A 29 -15.57 -10.48 -7.88
C LEU A 29 -14.96 -10.35 -9.29
N GLY A 30 -13.86 -11.07 -9.57
CA GLY A 30 -13.10 -10.92 -10.81
C GLY A 30 -12.34 -9.59 -10.93
N TRP A 31 -12.10 -8.89 -9.81
CA TRP A 31 -11.41 -7.59 -9.80
C TRP A 31 -9.90 -7.75 -9.74
N LEU A 32 -9.18 -6.78 -10.30
CA LEU A 32 -7.72 -6.71 -10.18
C LEU A 32 -7.32 -5.99 -8.89
N VAL A 33 -6.56 -6.65 -8.02
CA VAL A 33 -5.96 -5.97 -6.85
C VAL A 33 -4.84 -5.05 -7.31
N LEU A 34 -4.96 -3.77 -6.99
CA LEU A 34 -3.92 -2.77 -7.19
C LEU A 34 -3.12 -2.61 -5.91
N THR A 35 -1.80 -2.83 -5.98
CA THR A 35 -0.91 -2.58 -4.83
C THR A 35 -0.38 -1.16 -4.87
N THR A 36 -0.09 -0.63 -3.68
CA THR A 36 0.29 0.79 -3.48
C THR A 36 1.76 1.00 -3.18
N GLY A 37 2.59 -0.04 -3.33
CA GLY A 37 4.03 0.05 -3.13
C GLY A 37 4.66 1.02 -4.12
N ASN A 38 5.53 1.91 -3.64
CA ASN A 38 6.25 2.89 -4.45
C ASN A 38 7.73 2.53 -4.62
N LYS A 39 8.42 3.21 -5.55
CA LYS A 39 9.82 2.88 -5.90
C LYS A 39 10.77 2.96 -4.71
N SER A 40 10.56 3.90 -3.79
CA SER A 40 11.39 4.03 -2.59
C SER A 40 11.25 2.81 -1.66
N GLU A 41 10.04 2.28 -1.49
CA GLU A 41 9.78 1.09 -0.66
C GLU A 41 10.42 -0.16 -1.27
N PHE A 42 10.23 -0.36 -2.58
CA PHE A 42 10.83 -1.50 -3.28
C PHE A 42 12.36 -1.44 -3.30
N ALA A 43 12.95 -0.25 -3.46
CA ALA A 43 14.40 -0.10 -3.55
C ALA A 43 15.15 -0.57 -2.29
N VAL A 44 14.51 -0.50 -1.12
CA VAL A 44 15.11 -0.90 0.17
C VAL A 44 14.45 -2.15 0.77
N GLY A 45 13.48 -2.75 0.08
CA GLY A 45 12.72 -3.89 0.59
C GLY A 45 11.81 -3.55 1.78
N TYR A 46 11.36 -2.30 1.91
CA TYR A 46 10.48 -1.87 2.99
C TYR A 46 9.02 -2.20 2.67
N GLY A 47 8.64 -3.45 2.91
CA GLY A 47 7.26 -3.93 2.85
C GLY A 47 7.19 -5.41 3.19
N THR A 48 5.97 -5.94 3.27
CA THR A 48 5.74 -7.33 3.65
C THR A 48 5.47 -8.18 2.42
N LEU A 49 6.34 -9.16 2.17
CA LEU A 49 6.11 -10.15 1.13
C LEU A 49 4.78 -10.90 1.40
N TYR A 50 3.96 -10.99 0.36
CA TYR A 50 2.59 -11.52 0.41
C TYR A 50 1.61 -10.74 1.30
N GLY A 51 1.99 -9.53 1.73
CA GLY A 51 1.14 -8.57 2.41
C GLY A 51 0.72 -7.44 1.48
N ASP A 52 1.20 -6.23 1.73
CA ASP A 52 0.97 -5.04 0.90
C ASP A 52 1.47 -5.19 -0.55
N MET A 53 2.43 -6.09 -0.78
CA MET A 53 2.93 -6.44 -2.12
C MET A 53 2.02 -7.43 -2.88
N ALA A 54 1.00 -8.01 -2.24
CA ALA A 54 0.12 -8.98 -2.88
C ALA A 54 -0.96 -8.29 -3.73
N GLY A 55 -0.79 -8.35 -5.05
CA GLY A 55 -1.80 -7.93 -6.02
C GLY A 55 -1.32 -8.08 -7.45
N GLY A 56 -2.20 -7.81 -8.41
CA GLY A 56 -1.94 -8.06 -9.83
C GLY A 56 -1.21 -6.94 -10.55
N TYR A 57 -1.28 -5.70 -10.05
CA TYR A 57 -0.53 -4.59 -10.62
C TYR A 57 -0.19 -3.52 -9.58
N SER A 58 0.99 -2.93 -9.70
CA SER A 58 1.45 -1.83 -8.84
C SER A 58 1.58 -0.56 -9.67
N ILE A 59 0.61 0.35 -9.50
CA ILE A 59 0.48 1.55 -10.34
C ILE A 59 1.68 2.49 -10.17
N ILE A 60 2.19 2.59 -8.95
CA ILE A 60 3.24 3.55 -8.58
C ILE A 60 4.59 2.89 -8.29
N LYS A 61 4.81 1.64 -8.73
CA LYS A 61 6.07 0.90 -8.50
C LYS A 61 7.33 1.60 -8.96
N ASP A 62 7.23 2.46 -9.98
CA ASP A 62 8.36 3.21 -10.55
C ASP A 62 8.35 4.70 -10.15
N VAL A 63 7.54 5.08 -9.17
CA VAL A 63 7.42 6.46 -8.66
C VAL A 63 8.11 6.55 -7.32
N TYR A 64 9.14 7.41 -7.19
CA TYR A 64 9.75 7.68 -5.88
C TYR A 64 8.79 8.38 -4.93
N LYS A 65 8.92 8.14 -3.62
CA LYS A 65 8.02 8.72 -2.61
C LYS A 65 7.89 10.24 -2.70
N SER A 66 8.98 10.95 -2.99
CA SER A 66 8.97 12.40 -3.20
C SER A 66 8.10 12.83 -4.40
N LEU A 67 8.06 12.03 -5.47
CA LEU A 67 7.18 12.27 -6.61
C LEU A 67 5.72 11.92 -6.28
N VAL A 68 5.46 10.90 -5.46
CA VAL A 68 4.09 10.59 -4.99
C VAL A 68 3.44 11.80 -4.31
N TYR A 69 4.16 12.49 -3.42
CA TYR A 69 3.66 13.71 -2.77
C TYR A 69 3.34 14.83 -3.77
N ARG A 70 4.26 15.12 -4.69
CA ARG A 70 4.03 16.14 -5.74
C ARG A 70 2.85 15.80 -6.64
N LEU A 71 2.64 14.51 -6.95
CA LEU A 71 1.49 14.05 -7.73
C LEU A 71 0.17 14.21 -6.96
N ALA A 72 0.17 13.98 -5.65
CA ALA A 72 -1.01 14.19 -4.80
C ALA A 72 -1.40 15.68 -4.74
N GLU A 73 -0.42 16.57 -4.55
CA GLU A 73 -0.62 18.02 -4.61
C GLU A 73 -1.14 18.47 -5.97
N PHE A 74 -0.49 18.00 -7.05
CA PHE A 74 -0.91 18.28 -8.42
C PHE A 74 -2.35 17.80 -8.69
N ARG A 75 -2.73 16.61 -8.19
CA ARG A 75 -4.08 16.07 -8.36
C ARG A 75 -5.13 16.97 -7.72
N ASN A 76 -4.89 17.48 -6.52
CA ASN A 76 -5.81 18.39 -5.83
C ASN A 76 -5.88 19.76 -6.53
N PHE A 77 -4.74 20.28 -6.99
CA PHE A 77 -4.69 21.56 -7.71
C PHE A 77 -5.46 21.50 -9.03
N LYS A 78 -5.28 20.42 -9.81
CA LYS A 78 -5.84 20.31 -11.17
C LYS A 78 -7.37 20.36 -11.22
N GLU A 79 -8.07 19.88 -10.20
CA GLU A 79 -9.55 19.82 -10.17
C GLU A 79 -10.18 20.93 -9.32
N GLU A 80 -9.37 21.87 -8.80
CA GLU A 80 -9.80 22.87 -7.81
C GLU A 80 -10.59 22.26 -6.64
N LYS A 81 -10.31 20.98 -6.33
CA LYS A 81 -11.05 20.18 -5.37
C LYS A 81 -10.08 19.32 -4.56
N ILE A 82 -10.26 19.35 -3.25
CA ILE A 82 -9.52 18.48 -2.33
C ILE A 82 -10.12 17.08 -2.44
N ILE A 83 -9.48 16.22 -3.23
CA ILE A 83 -9.83 14.79 -3.38
C ILE A 83 -8.97 13.95 -2.44
N ILE A 84 -7.69 14.27 -2.34
CA ILE A 84 -6.76 13.68 -1.40
C ILE A 84 -6.67 14.62 -0.18
N PRO A 85 -7.07 14.19 1.03
CA PRO A 85 -6.97 15.02 2.22
C PRO A 85 -5.53 15.53 2.46
N VAL A 86 -5.39 16.81 2.85
CA VAL A 86 -4.09 17.46 3.07
C VAL A 86 -3.41 17.07 4.38
N SER A 87 -4.17 16.50 5.32
CA SER A 87 -3.70 15.95 6.61
C SER A 87 -4.68 14.89 7.11
N ILE A 88 -4.18 13.97 7.93
CA ILE A 88 -4.96 12.96 8.66
C ILE A 88 -5.04 13.41 10.12
#